data_AF-W7BC66-F1
#
_entry.id   AF-W7BC66-F1
#
_cell.length_a   1.000
_cell.length_b   1.000
_cell.length_c   1.000
_cell.angle_alpha   90.00
_cell.angle_beta   90.00
_cell.angle_gamma   90.00
#
_symmetry.space_group_name_H-M   'P 1'
#
loop_
_entity.id
_entity.type
_entity.pdbx_description
1 polymer ?
#
loop_
_entity_poly.entity_id
_entity_poly.type
_entity_poly.pdbx_seq_one_letter_code
_entity_poly.pdbx_strand_id
1 'polypeptide(L)' 'MINIGDDALSVILENIEKDKELYLQIVEEAPKNEKMICALEKLGVAENDMPQFAILIAGMAISYHY' A
#
# COMPACT_ATOMS: atom_id res chain seq x y z
N MET A 1 -9.83 -5.93 11.48
CA MET A 1 -10.29 -5.12 10.33
C MET A 1 -9.61 -3.76 10.46
N ILE A 2 -8.70 -3.40 9.56
CA ILE A 2 -8.07 -2.08 9.57
C ILE A 2 -9.13 -1.09 9.08
N ASN A 3 -9.52 -0.13 9.93
CA ASN A 3 -10.46 0.93 9.56
C ASN A 3 -9.67 2.09 8.97
N ILE A 4 -9.60 2.17 7.65
CA ILE A 4 -9.02 3.31 6.93
C ILE A 4 -10.17 4.28 6.72
N GLY A 5 -10.08 5.48 7.31
CA GLY A 5 -11.15 6.47 7.16
C GLY A 5 -11.40 6.81 5.70
N ASP A 6 -12.66 7.03 5.34
CA ASP A 6 -13.09 7.27 3.94
C ASP A 6 -12.29 8.38 3.26
N ASP A 7 -11.95 9.45 3.99
CA ASP A 7 -11.12 10.56 3.50
C ASP A 7 -9.71 10.11 3.07
N ALA A 8 -9.09 9.22 3.83
CA ALA A 8 -7.76 8.71 3.52
C ALA A 8 -7.80 7.79 2.29
N LEU A 9 -8.88 7.01 2.13
CA LEU A 9 -9.07 6.18 0.96
C LEU A 9 -9.27 7.02 -0.30
N SER A 10 -10.06 8.09 -0.21
CA SER A 10 -10.27 9.03 -1.33
C SER A 10 -8.97 9.70 -1.78
N VAL A 11 -8.13 10.17 -0.85
CA VAL A 11 -6.83 10.78 -1.19
C VAL A 11 -5.90 9.79 -1.89
N ILE A 12 -5.85 8.54 -1.42
CA ILE A 12 -5.03 7.50 -2.05
C ILE A 12 -5.51 7.25 -3.49
N LEU A 13 -6.82 7.13 -3.71
CA LEU A 13 -7.38 6.91 -5.05
C LEU A 13 -7.14 8.10 -5.98
N GLU A 14 -7.33 9.33 -5.51
CA GLU A 14 -7.05 10.54 -6.31
C GLU A 14 -5.57 10.63 -6.72
N ASN A 15 -4.64 10.28 -5.82
CA ASN A 15 -3.21 10.30 -6.12
C ASN A 15 -2.82 9.20 -7.12
N ILE A 16 -3.44 8.02 -7.03
CA ILE A 16 -3.30 6.94 -8.02
C ILE A 16 -3.80 7.38 -9.39
N GLU A 17 -4.93 8.09 -9.46
CA GLU A 17 -5.47 8.61 -10.73
C GLU A 17 -4.57 9.68 -11.36
N LYS A 18 -3.95 10.54 -10.53
CA LYS A 18 -3.03 11.58 -10.97
C LYS A 18 -1.69 11.02 -11.48
N ASP A 19 -1.20 9.94 -10.87
CA ASP A 19 0.09 9.32 -11.22
C ASP A 19 -0.02 7.80 -11.39
N LYS A 20 -0.54 7.41 -12.54
CA LYS A 20 -0.71 6.01 -12.93
C LYS A 20 0.63 5.27 -13.03
N GLU A 21 1.71 5.96 -13.40
CA GLU A 21 3.03 5.34 -13.52
C GLU A 21 3.58 4.97 -12.14
N LEU A 22 3.44 5.89 -11.17
CA LEU A 22 3.77 5.63 -9.78
C LEU A 22 2.92 4.49 -9.18
N TYR A 23 1.63 4.44 -9.48
CA TYR A 23 0.78 3.31 -9.07
C TYR A 23 1.29 1.96 -9.59
N LEU A 24 1.65 1.88 -10.88
CA LEU A 24 2.18 0.65 -11.45
C LEU A 24 3.50 0.24 -10.79
N GLN A 25 4.38 1.20 -10.50
CA GLN A 25 5.62 0.95 -9.76
C GLN A 25 5.34 0.41 -8.35
N ILE A 26 4.37 0.98 -7.63
CA ILE A 26 3.98 0.49 -6.29
C ILE A 26 3.46 -0.95 -6.36
N VAL A 27 2.56 -1.23 -7.31
CA VAL A 27 1.98 -2.57 -7.48
C VAL A 27 3.06 -3.61 -7.77
N GLU A 28 4.09 -3.22 -8.53
CA GLU A 28 5.18 -4.10 -8.87
C GLU A 28 6.19 -4.29 -7.72
N GLU A 29 6.59 -3.20 -7.06
CA GLU A 29 7.76 -3.20 -6.16
C GLU A 29 7.39 -3.39 -4.69
N ALA A 30 6.21 -2.94 -4.24
CA ALA A 30 5.82 -3.06 -2.83
C ALA A 30 5.75 -4.53 -2.36
N PRO A 31 5.18 -5.49 -3.13
CA PRO A 31 5.17 -6.90 -2.73
C PRO A 31 6.57 -7.54 -2.65
N LYS A 32 7.58 -6.97 -3.32
CA LYS A 32 8.96 -7.45 -3.32
C LYS A 32 9.79 -6.84 -2.18
N ASN A 33 9.24 -5.87 -1.44
CA ASN A 33 9.96 -5.16 -0.40
C ASN A 33 10.11 -6.01 0.88
N GLU A 34 11.29 -6.58 1.08
CA GLU A 34 11.58 -7.48 2.22
C GLU A 34 11.27 -6.87 3.59
N LYS A 35 11.49 -5.56 3.78
CA LYS A 35 11.19 -4.90 5.06
C LYS A 35 9.69 -4.84 5.31
N MET A 36 8.92 -4.58 4.25
CA MET A 36 7.47 -4.53 4.31
C MET A 36 6.89 -5.93 4.57
N ILE A 37 7.39 -6.94 3.85
CA ILE A 37 7.00 -8.34 4.05
C ILE A 37 7.32 -8.79 5.48
N CYS A 38 8.52 -8.54 5.98
CA CYS A 38 8.91 -8.88 7.35
C CYS A 38 8.02 -8.18 8.40
N ALA A 39 7.60 -6.93 8.15
CA ALA A 39 6.68 -6.23 9.03
C ALA A 39 5.28 -6.86 9.01
N LEU A 40 4.76 -7.23 7.83
CA LEU A 40 3.46 -7.88 7.67
C LEU A 40 3.45 -9.28 8.32
N GLU A 41 4.53 -10.05 8.18
CA GLU A 41 4.72 -11.32 8.89
C GLU A 41 4.62 -11.16 10.41
N LYS A 42 5.33 -10.16 10.97
CA LYS A 42 5.29 -9.86 12.41
C LYS A 42 3.90 -9.42 12.89
N LEU A 43 3.10 -8.84 12.01
CA LEU A 43 1.71 -8.46 12.28
C LEU A 43 0.73 -9.64 12.12
N GLY A 44 1.20 -10.83 11.74
CA GLY A 44 0.38 -12.03 11.59
C GLY A 44 -0.49 -12.01 10.34
N VAL A 45 -0.11 -11.22 9.32
CA VAL A 45 -0.81 -11.20 8.03
C VAL A 45 -0.56 -12.52 7.30
N ALA A 46 -1.60 -13.11 6.73
CA ALA A 46 -1.47 -14.32 5.94
C ALA A 46 -0.66 -14.05 4.68
N GLU A 47 0.19 -14.99 4.27
CA GLU A 47 1.08 -14.85 3.10
C GLU A 47 0.33 -14.43 1.83
N ASN A 48 -0.87 -14.98 1.60
CA ASN A 48 -1.71 -14.65 0.46
C ASN A 48 -2.22 -13.19 0.45
N ASP A 49 -2.29 -12.56 1.62
CA ASP A 49 -2.78 -11.19 1.78
C ASP A 49 -1.63 -10.16 1.78
N MET A 50 -0.38 -10.61 2.00
CA MET A 50 0.78 -9.72 2.10
C MET A 50 0.96 -8.81 0.88
N PRO A 51 0.83 -9.28 -0.39
CA PRO A 51 0.97 -8.40 -1.54
C PRO A 51 -0.02 -7.22 -1.52
N GLN A 52 -1.27 -7.47 -1.11
CA GLN A 52 -2.32 -6.46 -1.10
C GLN A 52 -2.09 -5.45 0.02
N PHE A 53 -1.70 -5.92 1.21
CA PHE A 53 -1.33 -5.03 2.31
C PHE A 53 -0.06 -4.22 2.02
N ALA A 54 0.92 -4.80 1.32
CA ALA A 54 2.12 -4.09 0.91
C ALA A 54 1.78 -2.92 -0.05
N ILE A 55 0.95 -3.19 -1.06
CA ILE A 55 0.46 -2.16 -1.99
C ILE A 55 -0.28 -1.05 -1.25
N LEU A 56 -1.17 -1.42 -0.33
CA LEU A 56 -1.93 -0.46 0.46
C LEU A 56 -1.01 0.43 1.32
N ILE A 57 -0.06 -0.16 2.05
CA ILE A 57 0.88 0.58 2.91
C ILE A 57 1.74 1.52 2.07
N ALA A 58 2.24 1.07 0.92
CA ALA A 58 3.02 1.89 0.02
C ALA A 58 2.20 3.04 -0.58
N GLY A 59 0.96 2.77 -1.02
CA GLY A 59 0.03 3.79 -1.50
C GLY A 59 -0.32 4.84 -0.44
N MET A 60 -0.50 4.40 0.81
CA MET A 60 -0.68 5.29 1.96
C MET A 60 0.56 6.17 2.17
N ALA A 61 1.75 5.57 2.26
CA ALA A 61 2.99 6.30 2.53
C ALA A 61 3.25 7.40 1.49
N ILE A 62 3.05 7.09 0.21
CA ILE A 62 3.20 8.05 -0.88
C ILE A 62 2.16 9.16 -0.80
N SER A 63 0.92 8.84 -0.45
CA SER A 63 -0.16 9.83 -0.34
C SER A 63 0.03 10.81 0.83
N TYR A 64 0.83 10.47 1.85
CA TYR A 64 1.22 11.41 2.91
C TYR A 64 2.35 12.38 2.51
N HIS A 65 3.01 12.12 1.39
CA HIS A 65 4.14 12.92 0.89
C HIS A 65 3.77 13.85 -0.28
N TYR A 66 2.52 13.79 -0.76
CA TYR A 66 1.91 14.70 -1.72
C TYR A 66 0.91 15.63 -1.02
#